data_AF-A0A3Q0JFN3-F1
#
_entry.id   AF-A0A3Q0JFN3-F1
#
_cell.length_a   1.000
_cell.length_b   1.000
_cell.length_c   1.000
_cell.angle_alpha   90.00
_cell.angle_beta   90.00
_cell.angle_gamma   90.00
#
_symmetry.space_group_name_H-M   'P 1'
#
loop_
_entity.id
_entity.type
_entity.pdbx_description
1 polymer ?
#
loop_
_entity_poly.entity_id
_entity_poly.type
_entity_poly.pdbx_seq_one_letter_code
_entity_poly.pdbx_strand_id
1 'polypeptide(L)'
;MGLDFGEQFDATFENALAAAGYGKFHYILVIFGGLLYAYAAISITVLSFVLPSAQCDFGMTSSDKGWLNAAPMLGMVFGSYFWGCLADTQGRKITLIGALLVDGLCGIASSVAQYYGVFLALRFINGFAVTGTLGICFPYLGEFQPTAYREKVLCWLEMFWTGGIIVLPAVAWLLIPLNLRIETPYFLYSSWNLFVTLVSVPSILLALWLTRFPESPKFLFECGEYDQALDILRQMFSANTGKEIEHYPVSNPRGV
;
A
#
# COMPACT_ATOMS: atom_id res chain seq x y z
N MET A 1 -6.64 -3.72 36.85
CA MET A 1 -6.74 -5.15 36.50
C MET A 1 -6.74 -5.41 34.99
N GLY A 2 -7.49 -4.67 34.15
CA GLY A 2 -7.37 -4.84 32.68
C GLY A 2 -6.12 -4.20 32.04
N LEU A 3 -5.57 -3.14 32.63
CA LEU A 3 -4.38 -2.43 32.11
C LEU A 3 -3.08 -3.20 32.35
N ASP A 4 -2.92 -3.86 33.51
CA ASP A 4 -1.72 -4.64 33.85
C ASP A 4 -1.52 -5.84 32.90
N PHE A 5 -2.61 -6.46 32.44
CA PHE A 5 -2.55 -7.55 31.46
C PHE A 5 -2.10 -7.06 30.08
N GLY A 6 -2.56 -5.87 29.65
CA GLY A 6 -2.15 -5.28 28.37
C GLY A 6 -0.67 -4.90 28.35
N GLU A 7 -0.17 -4.28 29.42
CA GLU A 7 1.25 -3.89 29.52
C GLU A 7 2.18 -5.11 29.57
N GLN A 8 1.80 -6.17 30.29
CA GLN A 8 2.58 -7.41 30.35
C GLN A 8 2.55 -8.17 29.01
N PHE A 9 1.44 -8.10 28.28
CA PHE A 9 1.28 -8.66 26.94
C PHE A 9 2.18 -7.97 25.91
N ASP A 10 2.14 -6.64 25.84
CA ASP A 10 2.97 -5.85 24.93
C ASP A 10 4.46 -6.02 25.24
N ALA A 11 4.84 -6.05 26.53
CA ALA A 11 6.22 -6.28 26.94
C ALA A 11 6.74 -7.67 26.52
N THR A 12 5.90 -8.70 26.59
CA THR A 12 6.28 -10.07 26.19
C THR A 12 6.48 -10.16 24.68
N PHE A 13 5.59 -9.55 23.90
CA PHE A 13 5.71 -9.50 22.45
C PHE A 13 6.94 -8.70 22.00
N GLU A 14 7.16 -7.51 22.56
CA GLU A 14 8.31 -6.66 22.20
C GLU A 14 9.66 -7.36 22.51
N ASN A 15 9.74 -8.11 23.62
CA ASN A 15 10.92 -8.92 23.93
C ASN A 15 11.15 -10.04 22.90
N ALA A 16 10.09 -10.72 22.46
CA ALA A 16 10.16 -11.74 21.43
C ALA A 16 10.59 -11.16 20.07
N LEU A 17 10.05 -10.00 19.71
CA LEU A 17 10.41 -9.28 18.49
C LEU A 17 11.86 -8.81 18.54
N ALA A 18 12.31 -8.23 19.65
CA ALA A 18 13.71 -7.82 19.84
C ALA A 18 14.67 -9.02 19.75
N ALA A 19 14.27 -10.19 20.25
CA ALA A 19 15.05 -11.43 20.16
C ALA A 19 15.21 -11.95 18.72
N ALA A 20 14.31 -11.59 17.80
CA ALA A 20 14.45 -11.89 16.37
C ALA A 20 15.56 -11.06 15.68
N GLY A 21 16.11 -10.07 16.39
CA GLY A 21 17.16 -9.19 15.90
C GLY A 21 16.70 -8.27 14.76
N TYR A 22 17.61 -7.42 14.30
CA TYR A 22 17.36 -6.49 13.19
C TYR A 22 18.34 -6.81 12.05
N GLY A 23 17.86 -6.90 10.81
CA GLY A 23 18.69 -7.39 9.71
C GLY A 23 18.00 -7.39 8.36
N LYS A 24 18.37 -8.34 7.51
CA LYS A 24 17.97 -8.40 6.09
C LYS A 24 16.45 -8.33 5.89
N PHE A 25 15.67 -9.02 6.71
CA PHE A 25 14.22 -9.01 6.62
C PHE A 25 13.66 -7.60 6.78
N HIS A 26 14.14 -6.88 7.79
CA HIS A 26 13.70 -5.51 8.08
C HIS A 26 14.06 -4.56 6.94
N TYR A 27 15.28 -4.62 6.40
CA TYR A 27 15.65 -3.77 5.26
C TYR A 27 14.81 -4.03 4.00
N ILE A 28 14.53 -5.31 3.70
CA ILE A 28 13.65 -5.69 2.59
C ILE A 28 12.23 -5.16 2.83
N LEU A 29 11.73 -5.26 4.05
CA LEU A 29 10.41 -4.76 4.43
C LEU A 29 10.32 -3.21 4.33
N VAL A 30 11.37 -2.49 4.73
CA VAL A 30 11.43 -1.03 4.60
C VAL A 30 11.45 -0.61 3.13
N ILE A 31 12.23 -1.29 2.27
CA ILE A 31 12.24 -1.01 0.83
C ILE A 31 10.85 -1.28 0.24
N PHE A 32 10.23 -2.41 0.59
CA PHE A 32 8.89 -2.76 0.13
C PHE A 32 7.84 -1.71 0.55
N GLY A 33 7.79 -1.37 1.85
CA GLY A 33 6.86 -0.38 2.36
C GLY A 33 7.13 1.02 1.79
N GLY A 34 8.39 1.36 1.57
CA GLY A 34 8.80 2.59 0.89
C GLY A 34 8.26 2.66 -0.54
N LEU A 35 8.45 1.61 -1.34
CA LEU A 35 7.90 1.56 -2.70
C LEU A 35 6.36 1.60 -2.73
N LEU A 36 5.71 0.96 -1.75
CA LEU A 36 4.25 1.01 -1.59
C LEU A 36 3.78 2.44 -1.27
N TYR A 37 4.50 3.15 -0.40
CA TYR A 37 4.19 4.52 -0.03
C TYR A 37 4.48 5.52 -1.17
N ALA A 38 5.58 5.33 -1.89
CA ALA A 38 5.89 6.06 -3.12
C ALA A 38 4.80 5.85 -4.18
N TYR A 39 4.35 4.60 -4.36
CA TYR A 39 3.26 4.28 -5.28
C TYR A 39 1.96 5.00 -4.90
N ALA A 40 1.60 5.00 -3.62
CA ALA A 40 0.39 5.67 -3.17
C ALA A 40 0.44 7.20 -3.43
N ALA A 41 1.61 7.83 -3.24
CA ALA A 41 1.83 9.23 -3.62
C ALA A 41 1.57 9.46 -5.11
N ILE A 42 2.15 8.59 -5.97
CA ILE A 42 1.98 8.62 -7.42
C ILE A 42 0.48 8.46 -7.78
N SER A 43 -0.21 7.47 -7.20
CA SER A 43 -1.62 7.19 -7.47
C SER A 43 -2.53 8.37 -7.11
N ILE A 44 -2.30 9.05 -5.99
CA ILE A 44 -3.09 10.24 -5.59
C ILE A 44 -2.83 11.43 -6.52
N THR A 45 -1.57 11.64 -6.89
CA THR A 45 -1.15 12.85 -7.63
C THR A 45 -1.25 12.71 -9.15
N VAL A 46 -1.46 11.50 -9.68
CA VAL A 46 -1.55 11.21 -11.13
C VAL A 46 -2.64 12.03 -11.82
N LEU A 47 -3.76 12.29 -11.13
CA LEU A 47 -4.91 12.95 -11.73
C LEU A 47 -4.60 14.39 -12.15
N SER A 48 -3.73 15.08 -11.41
CA SER A 48 -3.29 16.45 -11.72
C SER A 48 -2.61 16.57 -13.09
N PHE A 49 -1.94 15.51 -13.55
CA PHE A 49 -1.28 15.46 -14.86
C PHE A 49 -2.20 14.96 -15.97
N VAL A 50 -3.17 14.10 -15.62
CA VAL A 50 -4.13 13.54 -16.57
C VAL A 50 -5.23 14.53 -16.93
N LEU A 51 -5.66 15.36 -15.97
CA LEU A 51 -6.82 16.25 -16.09
C LEU A 51 -6.79 17.15 -17.35
N PRO A 52 -5.68 17.83 -17.71
CA PRO A 52 -5.67 18.71 -18.88
C PRO A 52 -5.85 17.95 -20.20
N SER A 53 -5.27 16.76 -20.32
CA SER A 53 -5.38 15.92 -21.53
C SER A 53 -6.74 15.26 -21.62
N ALA A 54 -7.24 14.70 -20.51
CA ALA A 54 -8.56 14.08 -20.44
C ALA A 54 -9.70 15.09 -20.67
N GLN A 55 -9.51 16.38 -20.33
CA GLN A 55 -10.50 17.43 -20.59
C GLN A 55 -10.88 17.50 -22.08
N CYS A 56 -9.89 17.44 -22.97
CA CYS A 56 -10.10 17.52 -24.41
C CYS A 56 -10.82 16.28 -24.96
N ASP A 57 -10.45 15.10 -24.48
CA ASP A 57 -10.99 13.82 -24.98
C ASP A 57 -12.44 13.60 -24.55
N PHE A 58 -12.80 13.99 -23.32
CA PHE A 58 -14.17 13.84 -22.79
C PHE A 58 -15.06 15.08 -22.96
N GLY A 59 -14.53 16.20 -23.45
CA GLY A 59 -15.28 17.45 -23.58
C GLY A 59 -15.76 18.02 -22.24
N MET A 60 -14.94 17.92 -21.19
CA MET A 60 -15.34 18.24 -19.81
C MET A 60 -15.63 19.72 -19.59
N THR A 61 -16.71 20.01 -18.85
CA THR A 61 -16.99 21.35 -18.33
C THR A 61 -16.15 21.67 -17.09
N SER A 62 -16.17 22.92 -16.61
CA SER A 62 -15.53 23.30 -15.35
C SER A 62 -16.06 22.52 -14.14
N SER A 63 -17.36 22.22 -14.13
CA SER A 63 -18.00 21.43 -13.07
C SER A 63 -17.54 19.98 -13.09
N ASP A 64 -17.39 19.37 -14.28
CA ASP A 64 -16.92 17.99 -14.43
C ASP A 64 -15.50 17.83 -13.91
N LYS A 65 -14.62 18.80 -14.17
CA LYS A 65 -13.25 18.81 -13.61
C LYS A 65 -13.25 18.88 -12.08
N GLY A 66 -14.20 19.61 -11.50
CA GLY A 66 -14.38 19.67 -10.05
C GLY A 66 -14.76 18.31 -9.48
N TRP A 67 -15.78 17.67 -10.06
CA TRP A 67 -16.21 16.32 -9.67
C TRP A 67 -15.13 15.28 -9.84
N LEU A 68 -14.36 15.35 -10.93
CA LEU A 68 -13.27 14.41 -11.19
C LEU A 68 -12.16 14.48 -10.13
N ASN A 69 -11.83 15.67 -9.62
CA ASN A 69 -10.89 15.81 -8.51
C ASN A 69 -11.51 15.42 -7.16
N ALA A 70 -12.80 15.69 -6.94
CA ALA A 70 -13.48 15.37 -5.70
C ALA A 70 -13.76 13.87 -5.54
N ALA A 71 -14.01 13.14 -6.63
CA ALA A 71 -14.41 11.73 -6.59
C ALA A 71 -13.37 10.82 -5.91
N PRO A 72 -12.06 10.88 -6.23
CA PRO A 72 -11.06 10.12 -5.47
C PRO A 72 -11.02 10.49 -3.99
N MET A 73 -11.11 11.77 -3.65
CA MET A 73 -11.11 12.24 -2.25
C MET A 73 -12.32 11.69 -1.48
N LEU A 74 -13.51 11.70 -2.09
CA LEU A 74 -14.70 11.07 -1.52
C LEU A 74 -14.53 9.57 -1.36
N GLY A 75 -13.94 8.91 -2.36
CA GLY A 75 -13.58 7.50 -2.29
C GLY A 75 -12.70 7.21 -1.08
N MET A 76 -11.66 8.01 -0.85
CA MET A 76 -10.76 7.87 0.30
C MET A 76 -11.50 8.00 1.64
N VAL A 77 -12.48 8.89 1.76
CA VAL A 77 -13.29 9.02 2.99
C VAL A 77 -14.01 7.72 3.30
N PHE A 78 -14.75 7.16 2.33
CA PHE A 78 -15.49 5.91 2.54
C PHE A 78 -14.56 4.70 2.70
N GLY A 79 -13.45 4.70 1.95
CA GLY A 79 -12.45 3.64 2.01
C GLY A 79 -11.73 3.57 3.35
N SER A 80 -11.47 4.71 4.00
CA SER A 80 -10.73 4.75 5.26
C SER A 80 -11.41 3.91 6.35
N TYR A 81 -12.74 4.00 6.45
CA TYR A 81 -13.53 3.22 7.38
C TYR A 81 -13.57 1.73 6.98
N PHE A 82 -13.87 1.45 5.70
CA PHE A 82 -14.00 0.08 5.21
C PHE A 82 -12.69 -0.72 5.37
N TRP A 83 -11.59 -0.17 4.87
CA TRP A 83 -10.29 -0.85 4.92
C TRP A 83 -9.71 -0.92 6.33
N GLY A 84 -9.99 0.08 7.20
CA GLY A 84 -9.63 0.02 8.61
C GLY A 84 -10.29 -1.16 9.32
N CYS A 85 -11.62 -1.27 9.22
CA CYS A 85 -12.34 -2.41 9.80
C CYS A 85 -11.92 -3.75 9.20
N LEU A 86 -11.62 -3.79 7.90
CA LEU A 86 -11.17 -5.02 7.25
C LEU A 86 -9.76 -5.44 7.72
N ALA A 87 -8.84 -4.48 7.90
CA ALA A 87 -7.49 -4.75 8.38
C ALA A 87 -7.47 -5.30 9.81
N ASP A 88 -8.36 -4.81 10.66
CA ASP A 88 -8.46 -5.27 12.06
C ASP A 88 -9.15 -6.62 12.19
N THR A 89 -9.93 -7.06 11.20
CA THR A 89 -10.69 -8.32 11.27
C THR A 89 -10.08 -9.45 10.43
N GLN A 90 -9.51 -9.14 9.26
CA GLN A 90 -8.98 -10.12 8.31
C GLN A 90 -7.45 -10.11 8.24
N GLY A 91 -6.79 -9.18 8.94
CA GLY A 91 -5.34 -9.04 8.92
C GLY A 91 -4.85 -7.96 7.97
N ARG A 92 -3.64 -7.49 8.23
CA ARG A 92 -3.06 -6.32 7.56
C ARG A 92 -2.58 -6.68 6.15
N LYS A 93 -1.93 -7.84 5.98
CA LYS A 93 -1.43 -8.32 4.68
C LYS A 93 -2.56 -8.56 3.69
N ILE A 94 -3.59 -9.32 4.07
CA ILE A 94 -4.70 -9.66 3.17
C ILE A 94 -5.41 -8.40 2.69
N THR A 95 -5.63 -7.46 3.62
CA THR A 95 -6.31 -6.20 3.34
C THR A 95 -5.47 -5.31 2.42
N LEU A 96 -4.15 -5.22 2.63
CA LEU A 96 -3.23 -4.50 1.74
C LEU A 96 -3.21 -5.09 0.32
N ILE A 97 -3.18 -6.42 0.18
CA ILE A 97 -3.24 -7.09 -1.13
C ILE A 97 -4.54 -6.73 -1.85
N GLY A 98 -5.67 -6.82 -1.14
CA GLY A 98 -6.98 -6.45 -1.69
C GLY A 98 -7.02 -5.00 -2.17
N ALA A 99 -6.55 -4.06 -1.35
CA ALA A 99 -6.49 -2.64 -1.68
C ALA A 99 -5.64 -2.38 -2.93
N LEU A 100 -4.41 -2.93 -2.99
CA LEU A 100 -3.52 -2.78 -4.15
C LEU A 100 -4.10 -3.38 -5.43
N LEU A 101 -4.73 -4.56 -5.36
CA LEU A 101 -5.36 -5.17 -6.54
C LEU A 101 -6.54 -4.35 -7.05
N VAL A 102 -7.42 -3.87 -6.17
CA VAL A 102 -8.56 -3.03 -6.57
C VAL A 102 -8.06 -1.72 -7.20
N ASP A 103 -7.09 -1.07 -6.57
CA ASP A 103 -6.50 0.17 -7.06
C ASP A 103 -5.82 -0.02 -8.43
N GLY A 104 -4.99 -1.05 -8.60
CA GLY A 104 -4.29 -1.34 -9.85
C GLY A 104 -5.24 -1.75 -10.98
N LEU A 105 -6.21 -2.63 -10.72
CA LEU A 105 -7.20 -3.06 -11.73
C LEU A 105 -8.11 -1.90 -12.14
N CYS A 106 -8.59 -1.10 -11.18
CA CYS A 106 -9.41 0.07 -11.49
C CYS A 106 -8.61 1.15 -12.21
N GLY A 107 -7.33 1.31 -11.87
CA GLY A 107 -6.40 2.21 -12.55
C GLY A 107 -6.23 1.85 -14.03
N ILE A 108 -5.93 0.58 -14.33
CA ILE A 108 -5.84 0.07 -15.70
C ILE A 108 -7.20 0.13 -16.42
N ALA A 109 -8.29 -0.23 -15.76
CA ALA A 109 -9.63 -0.10 -16.35
C ALA A 109 -9.96 1.38 -16.68
N SER A 110 -9.48 2.32 -15.85
CA SER A 110 -9.73 3.75 -16.08
C SER A 110 -8.98 4.29 -17.30
N SER A 111 -7.85 3.70 -17.68
CA SER A 111 -7.10 4.14 -18.87
C SER A 111 -7.76 3.74 -20.18
N VAL A 112 -8.64 2.74 -20.16
CA VAL A 112 -9.39 2.30 -21.35
C VAL A 112 -10.81 2.86 -21.38
N ALA A 113 -11.22 3.60 -20.36
CA ALA A 113 -12.56 4.15 -20.24
C ALA A 113 -12.84 5.21 -21.32
N GLN A 114 -13.89 4.99 -22.11
CA GLN A 114 -14.30 5.89 -23.20
C GLN A 114 -15.40 6.87 -22.80
N TYR A 115 -16.00 6.68 -21.62
CA TYR A 115 -17.09 7.52 -21.11
C TYR A 115 -16.69 8.20 -19.81
N TYR A 116 -16.96 9.50 -19.70
CA TYR A 116 -16.65 10.30 -18.52
C TYR A 116 -17.23 9.71 -17.23
N GLY A 117 -18.49 9.26 -17.23
CA GLY A 117 -19.11 8.68 -16.04
C GLY A 117 -18.42 7.40 -15.55
N VAL A 118 -17.95 6.56 -16.47
CA VAL A 118 -17.19 5.34 -16.14
C VAL A 118 -15.82 5.71 -15.60
N PHE A 119 -15.13 6.67 -16.24
CA PHE A 119 -13.85 7.18 -15.77
C PHE A 119 -13.96 7.76 -14.34
N LEU A 120 -14.99 8.56 -14.08
CA LEU A 120 -15.28 9.16 -12.78
C LEU A 120 -15.54 8.08 -11.70
N ALA A 121 -16.35 7.07 -12.02
CA ALA A 121 -16.64 5.96 -11.10
C ALA A 121 -15.39 5.14 -10.77
N LEU A 122 -14.56 4.84 -11.78
CA LEU A 122 -13.29 4.13 -11.56
C LEU A 122 -12.31 4.95 -10.75
N ARG A 123 -12.29 6.28 -10.90
CA ARG A 123 -11.47 7.19 -10.08
C ARG A 123 -11.94 7.28 -8.64
N PHE A 124 -13.25 7.23 -8.41
CA PHE A 124 -13.80 7.08 -7.07
C PHE A 124 -13.34 5.77 -6.42
N ILE A 125 -13.44 4.63 -7.13
CA ILE A 125 -13.01 3.32 -6.61
C ILE A 125 -11.50 3.28 -6.38
N ASN A 126 -10.71 3.91 -7.26
CA ASN A 126 -9.28 4.04 -7.09
C ASN A 126 -8.93 4.82 -5.81
N GLY A 127 -9.59 5.96 -5.54
CA GLY A 127 -9.45 6.68 -4.27
C GLY A 127 -9.90 5.86 -3.06
N PHE A 128 -10.99 5.09 -3.18
CA PHE A 128 -11.43 4.15 -2.17
C PHE A 128 -10.38 3.09 -1.85
N ALA A 129 -9.63 2.62 -2.84
CA ALA A 129 -8.61 1.59 -2.64
C ALA A 129 -7.26 2.16 -2.14
N VAL A 130 -6.82 3.32 -2.65
CA VAL A 130 -5.52 3.91 -2.28
C VAL A 130 -5.41 4.26 -0.80
N THR A 131 -6.52 4.65 -0.16
CA THR A 131 -6.54 4.95 1.27
C THR A 131 -6.30 3.71 2.13
N GLY A 132 -6.69 2.51 1.68
CA GLY A 132 -6.40 1.26 2.37
C GLY A 132 -4.91 0.98 2.36
N THR A 133 -4.28 1.14 1.20
CA THR A 133 -2.83 1.03 1.02
C THR A 133 -2.08 1.99 1.96
N LEU A 134 -2.50 3.26 2.05
CA LEU A 134 -1.85 4.24 2.92
C LEU A 134 -2.09 4.00 4.41
N GLY A 135 -3.34 3.76 4.78
CA GLY A 135 -3.74 3.60 6.19
C GLY A 135 -3.14 2.35 6.84
N ILE A 136 -3.00 1.27 6.06
CA ILE A 136 -2.54 -0.04 6.60
C ILE A 136 -1.03 -0.21 6.49
N CYS A 137 -0.34 0.52 5.60
CA CYS A 137 1.11 0.41 5.45
C CYS A 137 1.86 0.73 6.76
N PHE A 138 1.49 1.82 7.45
CA PHE A 138 2.10 2.21 8.72
C PHE A 138 1.99 1.15 9.82
N PRO A 139 0.78 0.67 10.18
CA PRO A 139 0.64 -0.37 11.20
C PRO A 139 1.31 -1.66 10.75
N TYR A 140 1.15 -2.07 9.49
CA TYR A 140 1.79 -3.27 8.96
C TYR A 140 3.30 -3.23 9.15
N LEU A 141 3.99 -2.17 8.70
CA LEU A 141 5.44 -2.05 8.88
C LEU A 141 5.82 -1.90 10.35
N GLY A 142 5.09 -1.09 11.11
CA GLY A 142 5.37 -0.80 12.50
C GLY A 142 5.32 -2.04 13.40
N GLU A 143 4.41 -2.97 13.10
CA GLU A 143 4.23 -4.23 13.84
C GLU A 143 5.40 -5.22 13.67
N PHE A 144 6.23 -5.07 12.63
CA PHE A 144 7.49 -5.82 12.49
C PHE A 144 8.70 -5.10 13.09
N GLN A 145 8.60 -3.81 13.41
CA GLN A 145 9.75 -3.05 13.91
C GLN A 145 9.82 -3.10 15.44
N PRO A 146 11.00 -3.38 16.02
CA PRO A 146 11.24 -3.13 17.43
C PRO A 146 11.02 -1.64 17.75
N THR A 147 10.50 -1.35 18.94
CA THR A 147 10.18 0.03 19.38
C THR A 147 11.33 1.03 19.15
N ALA A 148 12.60 0.61 19.33
CA ALA A 148 13.77 1.48 19.14
C ALA A 148 14.01 1.97 17.70
N TYR A 149 13.53 1.23 16.69
CA TYR A 149 13.72 1.56 15.27
C TYR A 149 12.43 1.98 14.57
N ARG A 150 11.27 1.66 15.16
CA ARG A 150 9.94 1.90 14.59
C ARG A 150 9.78 3.33 14.07
N GLU A 151 10.00 4.34 14.91
CA GLU A 151 9.85 5.75 14.51
C GLU A 151 10.77 6.13 13.34
N LYS A 152 12.04 5.68 13.38
CA LYS A 152 13.02 5.99 12.32
C LYS A 152 12.57 5.40 10.99
N VAL A 153 12.10 4.16 10.99
CA VAL A 153 11.60 3.47 9.80
C VAL A 153 10.39 4.20 9.22
N LEU A 154 9.44 4.61 10.08
CA LEU A 154 8.26 5.34 9.64
C LEU A 154 8.64 6.71 9.03
N CYS A 155 9.62 7.42 9.61
CA CYS A 155 10.16 8.65 9.01
C CYS A 155 10.83 8.39 7.64
N TRP A 156 11.53 7.27 7.47
CA TRP A 156 12.11 6.90 6.18
C TRP A 156 11.05 6.67 5.11
N LEU A 157 9.85 6.19 5.46
CA LEU A 157 8.76 6.01 4.48
C LEU A 157 8.32 7.33 3.84
N GLU A 158 8.26 8.42 4.61
CA GLU A 158 7.92 9.75 4.09
C GLU A 158 8.92 10.27 3.06
N MET A 159 10.19 9.83 3.12
CA MET A 159 11.16 10.12 2.07
C MET A 159 10.77 9.44 0.75
N PHE A 160 10.24 8.22 0.80
CA PHE A 160 9.76 7.52 -0.39
C PHE A 160 8.50 8.17 -0.97
N TRP A 161 7.60 8.70 -0.13
CA TRP A 161 6.45 9.49 -0.59
C TRP A 161 6.92 10.68 -1.44
N THR A 162 7.88 11.44 -0.91
CA THR A 162 8.49 12.57 -1.62
C THR A 162 9.15 12.11 -2.93
N GLY A 163 9.83 10.95 -2.90
CA GLY A 163 10.37 10.32 -4.10
C GLY A 163 9.31 10.02 -5.16
N GLY A 164 8.15 9.47 -4.76
CA GLY A 164 7.01 9.22 -5.65
C GLY A 164 6.49 10.50 -6.31
N ILE A 165 6.33 11.57 -5.54
CA ILE A 165 5.91 12.89 -6.04
C ILE A 165 6.91 13.46 -7.06
N ILE A 166 8.22 13.19 -6.92
CA ILE A 166 9.23 13.66 -7.86
C ILE A 166 9.27 12.79 -9.13
N VAL A 167 9.14 11.47 -8.99
CA VAL A 167 9.18 10.51 -10.10
C VAL A 167 7.99 10.69 -11.03
N LEU A 168 6.78 10.94 -10.51
CA LEU A 168 5.57 11.07 -11.31
C LEU A 168 5.67 12.17 -12.41
N PRO A 169 6.03 13.44 -12.12
CA PRO A 169 6.24 14.46 -13.14
C PRO A 169 7.31 14.08 -14.17
N ALA A 170 8.38 13.40 -13.76
CA ALA A 170 9.42 12.94 -14.69
C ALA A 170 8.88 11.90 -15.68
N VAL A 171 8.06 10.96 -15.18
CA VAL A 171 7.36 9.97 -16.01
C VAL A 171 6.31 10.64 -16.91
N ALA A 172 5.56 11.62 -16.38
CA ALA A 172 4.59 12.39 -17.14
C ALA A 172 5.24 13.18 -18.27
N TRP A 173 6.39 13.82 -18.00
CA TRP A 173 7.15 14.57 -18.99
C TRP A 173 7.69 13.68 -20.12
N LEU A 174 8.05 12.43 -19.82
CA LEU A 174 8.49 11.47 -20.83
C LEU A 174 7.33 10.95 -21.69
N LEU A 175 6.18 10.69 -21.08
CA LEU A 175 5.08 9.94 -21.72
C LEU A 175 4.01 10.82 -22.36
N ILE A 176 3.58 11.89 -21.71
CA ILE A 176 2.47 12.74 -22.20
C ILE A 176 2.80 13.39 -23.55
N PRO A 177 4.03 13.89 -23.82
CA PRO A 177 4.39 14.48 -25.10
C PRO A 177 4.59 13.46 -26.23
N LEU A 178 4.53 12.16 -25.96
CA LEU A 178 4.51 11.16 -27.03
C LEU A 178 3.27 11.44 -27.88
N ASN A 179 3.38 11.50 -29.20
CA ASN A 179 2.23 11.68 -30.09
C ASN A 179 1.51 10.34 -30.34
N LEU A 180 1.32 9.54 -29.29
CA LEU A 180 0.60 8.27 -29.36
C LEU A 180 -0.89 8.55 -29.31
N ARG A 181 -1.54 8.41 -30.46
CA ARG A 181 -2.98 8.54 -30.62
C ARG A 181 -3.48 7.41 -31.50
N ILE A 182 -4.12 6.43 -30.88
CA ILE A 182 -4.74 5.31 -31.57
C ILE A 182 -6.24 5.59 -31.56
N GLU A 183 -6.76 5.94 -32.73
CA GLU A 183 -8.19 6.19 -32.92
C GLU A 183 -8.80 5.10 -33.76
N THR A 184 -9.82 4.47 -33.19
CA THR A 184 -10.77 3.62 -33.91
C THR A 184 -12.17 4.20 -33.71
N PRO A 185 -13.17 3.84 -34.53
CA PRO A 185 -14.52 4.42 -34.45
C PRO A 185 -15.21 4.27 -33.09
N TYR A 186 -14.74 3.33 -32.26
CA TYR A 186 -15.33 3.00 -30.96
C TYR A 186 -14.35 3.15 -29.79
N PHE A 187 -13.08 3.46 -30.05
CA PHE A 187 -12.04 3.49 -29.01
C PHE A 187 -10.96 4.51 -29.33
N LEU A 188 -10.78 5.46 -28.41
CA LEU A 188 -9.76 6.48 -28.41
C LEU A 188 -8.73 6.16 -27.32
N TYR A 189 -7.47 6.02 -27.74
CA TYR A 189 -6.35 5.79 -26.83
C TYR A 189 -5.24 6.81 -27.06
N SER A 190 -5.10 7.70 -26.10
CA SER A 190 -4.11 8.80 -26.09
C SER A 190 -2.93 8.47 -25.17
N SER A 191 -1.85 9.24 -25.28
CA SER A 191 -0.65 9.09 -24.44
C SER A 191 -0.90 9.15 -22.94
N TRP A 192 -1.92 9.90 -22.50
CA TRP A 192 -2.30 9.95 -21.09
C TRP A 192 -2.90 8.62 -20.59
N ASN A 193 -3.54 7.83 -21.46
CA ASN A 193 -4.03 6.48 -21.13
C ASN A 193 -2.86 5.54 -20.88
N LEU A 194 -1.81 5.63 -21.71
CA LEU A 194 -0.58 4.87 -21.50
C LEU A 194 0.08 5.26 -20.17
N PHE A 195 0.13 6.56 -19.87
CA PHE A 195 0.65 7.07 -18.61
C PHE A 195 -0.10 6.50 -17.39
N VAL A 196 -1.44 6.55 -17.40
CA VAL A 196 -2.27 5.96 -16.34
C VAL A 196 -1.99 4.45 -16.21
N THR A 197 -1.95 3.73 -17.33
CA THR A 197 -1.71 2.28 -17.33
C THR A 197 -0.36 1.95 -16.70
N LEU A 198 0.71 2.63 -17.11
CA LEU A 198 2.06 2.40 -16.61
C LEU A 198 2.20 2.75 -15.14
N VAL A 199 1.52 3.78 -14.67
CA VAL A 199 1.48 4.15 -13.26
C VAL A 199 0.73 3.12 -12.42
N SER A 200 -0.33 2.50 -12.94
CA SER A 200 -1.14 1.51 -12.20
C SER A 200 -0.53 0.11 -12.14
N VAL A 201 0.33 -0.27 -13.11
CA VAL A 201 1.00 -1.59 -13.14
C VAL A 201 1.82 -1.88 -11.86
N PRO A 202 2.65 -0.95 -11.34
CA PRO A 202 3.35 -1.12 -10.06
C PRO A 202 2.46 -1.58 -8.91
N SER A 203 1.19 -1.16 -8.84
CA SER A 203 0.26 -1.58 -7.78
C SER A 203 0.07 -3.10 -7.76
N ILE A 204 -0.16 -3.69 -8.94
CA ILE A 204 -0.35 -5.14 -9.08
C ILE A 204 0.95 -5.88 -8.77
N LEU A 205 2.09 -5.35 -9.22
CA LEU A 205 3.40 -5.95 -8.93
C LEU A 205 3.71 -5.93 -7.43
N LEU A 206 3.38 -4.84 -6.73
CA LEU A 206 3.52 -4.71 -5.28
C LEU A 206 2.57 -5.66 -4.55
N ALA A 207 1.33 -5.83 -5.02
CA ALA A 207 0.39 -6.81 -4.47
C ALA A 207 0.94 -8.24 -4.59
N LEU A 208 1.48 -8.60 -5.76
CA LEU A 208 2.10 -9.90 -5.98
C LEU A 208 3.34 -10.09 -5.11
N TRP A 209 4.16 -9.06 -4.93
CA TRP A 209 5.34 -9.14 -4.08
C TRP A 209 4.96 -9.28 -2.60
N LEU A 210 3.90 -8.60 -2.14
CA LEU A 210 3.36 -8.68 -0.79
C LEU A 210 2.93 -10.11 -0.41
N THR A 211 2.49 -10.94 -1.37
CA THR A 211 2.13 -12.34 -1.09
C THR A 211 3.27 -13.14 -0.45
N ARG A 212 4.53 -12.74 -0.69
CA ARG A 212 5.74 -13.39 -0.16
C ARG A 212 6.10 -12.97 1.26
N PHE A 213 5.53 -11.88 1.77
CA PHE A 213 5.74 -11.45 3.14
C PHE A 213 4.78 -12.19 4.08
N PRO A 214 5.16 -12.43 5.34
CA PRO A 214 4.26 -13.00 6.35
C PRO A 214 3.16 -12.00 6.73
N GLU A 215 2.10 -12.49 7.36
CA GLU A 215 1.14 -11.60 8.06
C GLU A 215 1.83 -10.96 9.27
N SER A 216 1.26 -9.88 9.80
CA SER A 216 1.83 -9.25 10.98
C SER A 216 1.87 -10.21 12.18
N PRO A 217 3.04 -10.38 12.83
CA PRO A 217 3.15 -11.19 14.03
C PRO A 217 2.33 -10.61 15.18
N LYS A 218 2.17 -9.28 15.26
CA LYS A 218 1.35 -8.63 16.29
C LYS A 218 -0.14 -8.95 16.08
N PHE A 219 -0.62 -8.85 14.84
CA PHE A 219 -2.00 -9.23 14.49
C PHE A 219 -2.32 -10.67 14.90
N LEU A 220 -1.48 -11.62 14.50
CA LEU A 220 -1.69 -13.04 14.82
C LEU A 220 -1.66 -13.31 16.32
N PHE A 221 -0.80 -12.59 17.04
CA PHE A 221 -0.70 -12.68 18.49
C PHE A 221 -1.95 -12.13 19.20
N GLU A 222 -2.53 -11.04 18.69
CA GLU A 222 -3.81 -10.46 19.15
C GLU A 222 -5.00 -11.38 18.83
N CYS A 223 -4.97 -12.08 17.69
CA CYS A 223 -5.97 -13.09 17.32
C CYS A 223 -5.86 -14.40 18.11
N GLY A 224 -4.81 -14.58 18.93
CA GLY A 224 -4.56 -15.80 19.69
C GLY A 224 -3.88 -16.92 18.89
N GLU A 225 -3.44 -16.64 17.66
CA GLU A 225 -2.70 -17.57 16.79
C GLU A 225 -1.19 -17.53 17.10
N TYR A 226 -0.86 -17.87 18.35
CA TYR A 226 0.49 -17.75 18.89
C TYR A 226 1.55 -18.58 18.13
N ASP A 227 1.19 -19.79 17.67
CA ASP A 227 2.12 -20.67 16.97
C ASP A 227 2.55 -20.05 15.63
N GLN A 228 1.61 -19.47 14.89
CA GLN A 228 1.91 -18.79 13.62
C GLN A 228 2.73 -17.52 13.83
N ALA A 229 2.40 -16.73 14.87
CA ALA A 229 3.18 -15.55 15.23
C ALA A 229 4.63 -15.93 15.56
N LEU A 230 4.83 -17.02 16.31
CA LEU A 230 6.15 -17.49 16.70
C LEU A 230 6.94 -18.06 15.52
N ASP A 231 6.28 -18.75 14.59
CA ASP A 231 6.92 -19.22 13.34
C ASP A 231 7.38 -18.05 12.46
N ILE A 232 6.64 -16.94 12.43
CA ILE A 232 7.06 -15.72 11.72
C ILE A 232 8.28 -15.10 12.40
N LEU A 233 8.27 -14.97 13.74
CA LEU A 233 9.42 -14.43 14.49
C LEU A 233 10.68 -15.30 14.31
N ARG A 234 10.52 -16.63 14.28
CA ARG A 234 11.56 -17.60 13.95
C ARG A 234 12.14 -17.40 12.55
N GLN A 235 11.30 -17.22 11.55
CA GLN A 235 11.73 -16.93 10.18
C GLN A 235 12.46 -15.59 10.09
N MET A 236 11.97 -14.57 10.79
CA MET A 236 12.63 -13.26 10.90
C MET A 236 14.01 -13.41 11.54
N PHE A 237 14.13 -14.15 12.65
CA PHE A 237 15.39 -14.43 13.32
C PHE A 237 16.41 -15.09 12.39
N SER A 238 15.99 -16.14 11.67
CA SER A 238 16.86 -16.84 10.73
C SER A 238 17.29 -15.93 9.58
N ALA A 239 16.38 -15.14 9.01
CA ALA A 239 16.69 -14.19 7.95
C ALA A 239 17.63 -13.06 8.39
N ASN A 240 17.52 -12.60 9.64
CA ASN A 240 18.34 -11.52 10.17
C ASN A 240 19.74 -11.99 10.61
N THR A 241 19.82 -13.14 11.29
CA THR A 241 21.06 -13.62 11.93
C THR A 241 21.81 -14.66 11.10
N GLY A 242 21.15 -15.30 10.12
CA GLY A 242 21.70 -16.44 9.37
C GLY A 242 21.78 -17.74 10.17
N LYS A 243 21.26 -17.77 11.40
CA LYS A 243 21.20 -18.97 12.24
C LYS A 243 19.96 -19.80 11.91
N GLU A 244 20.00 -21.09 12.24
CA GLU A 244 18.84 -21.98 12.11
C GLU A 244 17.69 -21.53 13.02
N ILE A 245 16.47 -21.79 12.56
CA ILE A 245 15.22 -21.41 13.22
C ILE A 245 15.12 -21.96 14.65
N GLU A 246 15.67 -23.15 14.89
CA GLU A 246 15.63 -23.84 16.19
C GLU A 246 16.40 -23.11 17.29
N HIS A 247 17.35 -22.23 16.93
CA HIS A 247 18.11 -21.43 17.88
C HIS A 247 17.39 -20.15 18.32
N TYR A 248 16.15 -19.94 17.91
CA TYR A 248 15.35 -18.81 18.36
C TYR A 248 15.07 -18.93 19.88
N PRO A 249 15.44 -17.93 20.71
CA PRO A 249 15.49 -18.08 22.16
C PRO A 249 14.12 -18.06 22.85
N VAL A 250 13.04 -17.75 22.12
CA VAL A 250 11.68 -17.69 22.68
C VAL A 250 10.88 -18.90 22.20
N SER A 251 10.54 -19.80 23.13
CA SER A 251 9.77 -21.02 22.86
C SER A 251 8.30 -20.92 23.27
N ASN A 252 7.97 -20.06 24.24
CA ASN A 252 6.60 -19.80 24.68
C ASN A 252 6.28 -18.29 24.69
N PRO A 253 5.40 -17.80 23.80
CA PRO A 253 5.01 -16.40 23.76
C PRO A 253 4.13 -15.98 24.94
N ARG A 254 3.61 -16.93 25.74
CA ARG A 254 2.72 -16.63 26.88
C ARG A 254 3.43 -16.21 28.17
N GLY A 255 4.77 -16.27 28.22
CA GLY A 255 5.50 -15.92 29.45
C GLY A 255 5.16 -16.82 30.66
N VAL A 256 4.75 -18.07 30.41
CA VAL A 256 4.51 -19.12 31.44
C VAL A 256 5.45 -20.29 31.22
#